data_AF-A0A3D4RKP8-F1
#
_entry.id   AF-A0A3D4RKP8-F1
#
_cell.length_a   1.000
_cell.length_b   1.000
_cell.length_c   1.000
_cell.angle_alpha   90.00
_cell.angle_beta   90.00
_cell.angle_gamma   90.00
#
_symmetry.space_group_name_H-M   'P 1'
#
loop_
_entity.id
_entity.type
_entity.pdbx_description
1 polymer ?
#
loop_
_entity_poly.entity_id
_entity_poly.type
_entity_poly.pdbx_seq_one_letter_code
_entity_poly.pdbx_strand_id
1 'polypeptide(L)' 'IPTGGQLDMRASYTFDFGKCRATLSGNVNNLLDQLYISKAYNPSTASTSADAVVDESKVYFFYALGRTYNIRLKISF' A
#
# COMPACT_ATOMS: atom_id res chain seq x y z
N ILE A 1 -4.35 -10.70 14.00
CA ILE A 1 -4.43 -9.47 13.19
C ILE A 1 -5.79 -9.48 12.50
N PRO A 2 -6.59 -8.40 12.56
CA PRO A 2 -7.86 -8.32 11.83
C PRO A 2 -7.65 -8.46 10.32
N THR A 3 -8.61 -9.05 9.62
CA THR A 3 -8.56 -9.14 8.15
C THR A 3 -8.67 -7.74 7.55
N GLY A 4 -7.69 -7.34 6.76
CA GLY A 4 -7.69 -6.10 5.99
C GLY A 4 -7.67 -6.38 4.49
N GLY A 5 -8.22 -5.46 3.71
CA GLY A 5 -8.19 -5.49 2.25
C GLY A 5 -7.94 -4.09 1.70
N GLN A 6 -7.45 -4.01 0.47
CA GLN A 6 -7.23 -2.74 -0.21
C GLN A 6 -7.88 -2.79 -1.59
N LEU A 7 -8.59 -1.72 -1.95
CA LEU A 7 -9.13 -1.50 -3.28
C LEU A 7 -8.29 -0.45 -3.99
N ASP A 8 -7.78 -0.79 -5.17
CA ASP A 8 -6.98 0.11 -6.00
C ASP A 8 -7.74 0.47 -7.28
N MET A 9 -7.63 1.73 -7.71
CA MET A 9 -8.27 2.22 -8.93
C MET A 9 -7.23 2.80 -9.87
N ARG A 10 -7.25 2.36 -11.14
CA ARG A 10 -6.39 2.86 -12.21
C ARG A 10 -7.23 3.42 -13.34
N ALA A 11 -6.90 4.62 -13.78
CA ALA A 11 -7.53 5.28 -14.92
C ALA A 11 -6.46 5.78 -15.88
N SER A 12 -6.69 5.63 -17.18
CA SER A 12 -5.78 6.12 -18.20
C SER A 12 -6.59 6.64 -19.38
N TYR A 13 -6.19 7.80 -19.90
CA TYR A 13 -6.79 8.44 -21.05
C TYR A 13 -5.70 8.83 -22.04
N THR A 14 -5.86 8.41 -23.29
CA THR A 14 -4.94 8.73 -24.38
C THR A 14 -5.65 9.64 -25.35
N PHE A 15 -5.01 10.75 -25.69
CA PHE A 15 -5.50 11.74 -26.63
C PHE A 15 -4.40 12.14 -27.61
N ASP A 16 -4.80 12.47 -28.83
CA ASP A 16 -3.89 13.02 -29.81
C ASP A 16 -3.72 14.52 -29.55
N PHE A 17 -2.47 14.97 -29.43
CA PHE A 17 -2.08 16.35 -29.23
C PHE A 17 -1.21 16.80 -30.41
N GLY A 18 -1.87 17.33 -31.44
CA GLY A 18 -1.22 17.68 -32.70
C GLY A 18 -0.66 16.45 -33.41
N LYS A 19 0.66 16.42 -33.63
CA LYS A 19 1.37 15.27 -34.26
C LYS A 19 1.81 14.21 -33.24
N CYS A 20 1.64 14.48 -31.95
CA CYS A 20 2.12 13.62 -30.87
C CYS A 20 0.95 12.92 -30.17
N ARG A 21 1.18 11.73 -29.64
CA ARG A 21 0.19 11.01 -28.83
C ARG A 21 0.51 11.17 -27.35
N ALA A 22 -0.42 11.73 -26.59
CA ALA A 22 -0.27 11.93 -25.15
C ALA A 22 -1.17 10.96 -24.38
N THR A 23 -0.63 10.37 -23.31
CA THR A 23 -1.38 9.51 -22.38
C THR A 23 -1.27 10.10 -20.98
N LEU A 24 -2.41 10.50 -20.42
CA LEU A 24 -2.55 10.85 -19.01
C LEU A 24 -3.05 9.63 -18.25
N SER A 25 -2.33 9.22 -17.23
CA SER A 25 -2.68 8.05 -16.41
C SER A 25 -2.59 8.40 -14.93
N GLY A 26 -3.50 7.84 -14.15
CA GLY A 26 -3.61 8.01 -12.71
C GLY A 26 -3.87 6.69 -12.02
N ASN A 27 -3.32 6.53 -10.83
CA ASN A 27 -3.58 5.41 -9.95
C ASN A 27 -3.84 5.93 -8.52
N VAL A 28 -4.91 5.46 -7.91
CA VAL A 28 -5.24 5.67 -6.51
C VAL A 28 -5.14 4.32 -5.81
N ASN A 29 -4.14 4.18 -4.93
CA ASN A 29 -4.06 3.00 -4.08
C ASN A 29 -4.79 3.28 -2.76
N ASN A 30 -5.42 2.26 -2.20
CA ASN A 30 -6.27 2.38 -1.01
C ASN A 30 -7.39 3.41 -1.22
N LEU A 31 -8.21 3.19 -2.25
CA LEU A 31 -9.30 4.08 -2.66
C LEU A 31 -10.26 4.41 -1.52
N LEU A 32 -10.56 3.41 -0.69
CA LEU A 32 -11.48 3.51 0.46
C LEU A 32 -10.80 4.07 1.72
N ASP A 33 -9.51 4.38 1.67
CA ASP A 33 -8.70 4.88 2.78
C ASP A 33 -8.82 4.02 4.05
N GLN A 34 -8.83 2.70 3.85
CA GLN A 34 -8.95 1.74 4.95
C GLN A 34 -7.64 1.72 5.75
N LEU A 35 -7.73 1.97 7.06
CA LEU A 35 -6.63 1.75 7.99
C LEU A 35 -6.58 0.26 8.35
N TYR A 36 -5.48 -0.40 8.01
CA TYR A 36 -5.26 -1.80 8.36
C TYR A 36 -3.80 -2.06 8.73
N ILE A 37 -3.59 -3.14 9.49
CA ILE A 37 -2.26 -3.60 9.90
C ILE A 37 -1.67 -4.41 8.75
N SER A 38 -0.55 -3.94 8.20
CA SER A 38 0.17 -4.59 7.10
C SER A 38 1.06 -5.73 7.59
N LYS A 39 1.76 -5.50 8.70
CA LYS A 39 2.66 -6.49 9.30
C LYS A 39 2.58 -6.41 10.81
N ALA A 40 2.60 -7.57 11.46
CA ALA A 40 2.88 -7.66 12.89
C ALA A 40 4.17 -8.45 13.06
N TYR A 41 5.08 -7.93 13.86
CA TYR A 41 6.32 -8.60 14.21
C TYR A 41 6.25 -9.06 15.66
N ASN A 42 6.56 -10.35 15.87
CA ASN A 42 6.81 -10.93 17.18
C ASN A 42 8.17 -11.64 17.12
N PRO A 43 9.16 -11.28 17.96
CA PRO A 43 10.45 -11.95 17.98
C PRO A 43 10.32 -13.42 18.43
N SER A 44 10.68 -14.35 17.54
CA SER A 44 10.58 -15.80 17.74
C SER A 44 11.54 -16.38 18.81
N THR A 45 12.46 -15.58 19.34
CA THR A 45 13.28 -15.94 20.51
C THR A 45 12.46 -16.07 21.79
N ALA A 46 11.20 -15.61 21.77
CA ALA A 46 10.21 -15.84 22.81
C ALA A 46 9.27 -17.04 22.50
N SER A 47 9.62 -17.93 21.57
CA SER A 47 8.75 -19.08 21.21
C SER A 47 9.35 -20.44 21.58
N THR A 48 10.64 -20.50 21.91
CA THR A 48 11.41 -21.73 22.10
C THR A 48 11.87 -21.98 23.53
N SER A 49 11.66 -21.03 24.44
CA SER A 49 11.96 -21.16 25.86
C SER A 49 10.67 -21.21 26.67
N ALA A 50 10.57 -22.17 27.60
CA ALA A 50 9.38 -22.40 28.44
C ALA A 50 8.97 -21.17 29.29
N ASP A 51 9.84 -20.16 29.41
CA ASP A 51 9.67 -18.90 30.16
C ASP A 51 9.67 -17.65 29.27
N ALA A 52 9.28 -17.80 28.01
CA ALA A 52 9.26 -16.68 27.10
C ALA A 52 8.10 -15.71 27.39
N VAL A 53 8.37 -14.73 28.25
CA VAL A 53 7.48 -13.61 28.50
C VAL A 53 7.36 -12.79 27.21
N VAL A 54 6.19 -12.86 26.57
CA VAL A 54 5.80 -11.98 25.46
C VAL A 54 5.53 -10.60 26.06
N ASP A 55 6.55 -9.77 26.07
CA ASP A 55 6.47 -8.39 26.54
C ASP A 55 5.81 -7.52 25.47
N GLU A 56 4.80 -6.72 25.85
CA GLU A 56 4.09 -5.79 24.93
C GLU A 56 5.06 -4.81 24.27
N SER A 57 6.19 -4.50 24.94
CA SER A 57 7.26 -3.65 24.41
C SER A 57 8.03 -4.25 23.22
N LYS A 58 7.83 -5.54 22.92
CA LYS A 58 8.53 -6.27 21.85
C LYS A 58 7.63 -6.65 20.67
N VAL A 59 6.34 -6.31 20.74
CA VAL A 59 5.38 -6.54 19.66
C VAL A 59 5.19 -5.24 18.86
N TYR A 60 5.51 -5.28 17.57
CA TYR A 60 5.37 -4.12 16.70
C TYR A 60 4.32 -4.35 15.62
N PHE A 61 3.46 -3.36 15.41
CA PHE A 61 2.50 -3.33 14.32
C PHE A 61 2.89 -2.24 13.32
N PHE A 62 2.93 -2.60 12.05
CA PHE A 62 3.14 -1.66 10.95
C PHE A 62 1.79 -1.44 10.26
N TYR A 63 1.33 -0.19 10.27
CA TYR A 63 0.17 0.22 9.50
C TYR A 63 0.50 0.27 8.01
N ALA A 64 -0.47 -0.10 7.19
CA ALA A 64 -0.39 0.19 5.77
C ALA A 64 -0.41 1.69 5.52
N LEU A 65 0.17 2.11 4.40
CA LEU A 65 0.05 3.50 3.95
C LEU A 65 -1.43 3.84 3.71
N GLY A 66 -1.81 5.07 4.05
CA GLY A 66 -3.14 5.59 3.71
C GLY A 66 -3.32 5.74 2.20
N ARG A 67 -4.40 6.41 1.78
CA ARG A 67 -4.66 6.65 0.35
C ARG A 67 -3.51 7.38 -0.34
N THR A 68 -2.98 6.77 -1.40
CA THR A 68 -1.88 7.35 -2.20
C THR A 68 -2.31 7.59 -3.64
N TYR A 69 -1.81 8.67 -4.22
CA TYR A 69 -2.11 9.09 -5.59
C TYR A 69 -0.84 9.10 -6.43
N ASN A 70 -0.90 8.50 -7.61
CA ASN A 70 0.16 8.53 -8.59
C ASN A 70 -0.40 9.04 -9.91
N ILE A 71 0.21 10.08 -10.48
CA ILE A 71 -0.19 10.66 -11.77
C ILE A 71 1.02 10.61 -12.71
N ARG A 72 0.78 10.23 -13.96
CA ARG A 72 1.81 10.11 -15.00
C ARG A 72 1.28 10.64 -16.32
N LEU A 73 2.05 11.54 -16.92
CA LEU A 73 1.87 12.00 -18.29
C LEU A 73 2.99 11.41 -19.17
N LYS A 74 2.60 10.73 -20.26
CA LYS A 74 3.52 10.23 -21.28
C LYS A 74 3.23 10.93 -22.60
N ILE A 75 4.26 11.44 -23.27
CA ILE A 75 4.17 12.03 -24.61
C ILE A 75 5.00 11.16 -25.56
N SER A 76 4.40 10.77 -26.68
CA SER A 76 5.06 9.99 -27.75
C SER A 76 5.15 10.88 -28.99
N PHE A 77 6.38 11.06 -29.48
CA PHE A 77 6.74 11.90 -30.62
C PHE A 77 6.94 11.07 -31.88
#